data_AF-A0A373AY79-F1
#
_entry.id   AF-A0A373AY79-F1
#
_cell.length_a   1.000
_cell.length_b   1.000
_cell.length_c   1.000
_cell.angle_alpha   90.00
_cell.angle_beta   90.00
_cell.angle_gamma   90.00
#
_symmetry.space_group_name_H-M   'P 1'
#
loop_
_entity.id
_entity.type
_entity.pdbx_description
1 polymer ?
#
loop_
_entity_poly.entity_id
_entity_poly.type
_entity_poly.pdbx_seq_one_letter_code
_entity_poly.pdbx_strand_id
1 'polypeptide(L)'
;MKKLLLALGLVSINTAYALPSNLTEDVYLKSYSCGADSCYLDIELANIQAVSISTFCGDRKYCTQYHKAYEKIESQAGEYHDEENYPKYEIDRKAKVTLKLVNNEFSGEKMYEVTAISYIKD
;
A
#
# COMPACT_ATOMS: atom_id res chain seq x y z
N MET A 1 36.09 -11.14 -51.30
CA MET A 1 36.02 -12.15 -50.22
C MET A 1 35.64 -11.46 -48.92
N LYS A 2 34.61 -11.98 -48.20
CA LYS A 2 34.51 -12.14 -46.72
C LYS A 2 34.88 -10.91 -45.85
N LYS A 3 34.07 -10.36 -44.94
CA LYS A 3 32.95 -10.86 -44.10
C LYS A 3 32.14 -9.63 -43.65
N LEU A 4 30.81 -9.64 -43.80
CA LEU A 4 29.93 -8.79 -43.00
C LEU A 4 29.78 -9.47 -41.64
N LEU A 5 30.36 -8.88 -40.58
CA LEU A 5 30.05 -9.27 -39.21
C LEU A 5 28.73 -8.59 -38.82
N LEU A 6 27.65 -9.36 -38.81
CA LEU A 6 26.42 -8.95 -38.15
C LEU A 6 26.71 -8.87 -36.64
N ALA A 7 26.87 -7.64 -36.14
CA ALA A 7 26.77 -7.37 -34.73
C ALA A 7 25.28 -7.48 -34.34
N LEU A 8 24.85 -8.68 -33.91
CA LEU A 8 23.63 -8.83 -33.14
C LEU A 8 23.88 -8.22 -31.75
N GLY A 9 23.73 -6.91 -31.67
CA GLY A 9 23.50 -6.24 -30.40
C GLY A 9 22.17 -6.72 -29.85
N LEU A 10 22.21 -7.73 -28.98
CA LEU A 10 21.11 -8.03 -28.08
C LEU A 10 20.93 -6.81 -27.19
N VAL A 11 20.04 -5.91 -27.60
CA VAL A 11 19.50 -4.90 -26.70
C VAL A 11 18.55 -5.65 -25.79
N SER A 12 19.10 -6.22 -24.70
CA SER A 12 18.30 -6.72 -23.59
C SER A 12 17.63 -5.49 -22.97
N ILE A 13 16.41 -5.20 -23.40
CA ILE A 13 15.57 -4.17 -22.80
C ILE A 13 15.16 -4.73 -21.44
N ASN A 14 16.00 -4.56 -20.43
CA ASN A 14 15.62 -4.76 -19.04
C ASN A 14 14.63 -3.64 -18.69
N THR A 15 13.35 -3.81 -19.03
CA THR A 15 12.29 -2.99 -18.44
C THR A 15 12.10 -3.45 -17.00
N ALA A 16 13.05 -3.13 -16.13
CA ALA A 16 12.79 -3.08 -14.71
C ALA A 16 11.84 -1.91 -14.50
N TYR A 17 10.54 -2.18 -14.36
CA TYR A 17 9.57 -1.17 -13.97
C TYR A 17 9.89 -0.80 -12.51
N ALA A 18 10.66 0.27 -12.35
CA ALA A 18 10.87 0.85 -11.04
C ALA A 18 9.52 1.36 -10.52
N LEU A 19 9.15 0.92 -9.31
CA LEU A 19 7.98 1.44 -8.63
C LEU A 19 8.09 2.98 -8.54
N PRO A 20 7.09 3.75 -8.99
CA PRO A 20 7.15 5.19 -8.93
C PRO A 20 7.28 5.66 -7.48
N SER A 21 8.15 6.66 -7.27
CA SER A 21 8.44 7.18 -5.92
C SER A 21 7.25 7.89 -5.28
N ASN A 22 6.37 8.45 -6.10
CA ASN A 22 5.12 9.06 -5.68
C ASN A 22 4.06 8.76 -6.74
N LEU A 23 2.83 8.48 -6.32
CA LEU A 23 1.69 8.29 -7.20
C LEU A 23 0.40 8.75 -6.52
N THR A 24 -0.58 9.14 -7.33
CA THR A 24 -1.90 9.58 -6.84
C THR A 24 -2.97 8.80 -7.58
N GLU A 25 -3.75 8.01 -6.85
CA GLU A 25 -4.71 7.08 -7.43
C GLU A 25 -6.09 7.23 -6.79
N ASP A 26 -7.11 6.92 -7.59
CA ASP A 26 -8.45 6.68 -7.06
C ASP A 26 -8.53 5.23 -6.57
N VAL A 27 -9.00 5.06 -5.34
CA VAL A 27 -8.99 3.78 -4.63
C VAL A 27 -10.27 3.57 -3.84
N TYR A 28 -10.50 2.31 -3.45
CA TYR A 28 -11.39 1.97 -2.35
C TYR A 28 -10.54 1.66 -1.12
N LEU A 29 -10.71 2.43 -0.06
CA LEU A 29 -10.15 2.12 1.25
C LEU A 29 -10.90 0.94 1.82
N LYS A 30 -10.23 -0.20 2.02
CA LYS A 30 -10.86 -1.45 2.45
C LYS A 30 -10.83 -1.56 3.96
N SER A 31 -9.63 -1.62 4.52
CA SER A 31 -9.45 -1.89 5.95
C SER A 31 -8.22 -1.19 6.53
N TYR A 32 -8.23 -1.02 7.85
CA TYR A 32 -7.10 -0.56 8.64
C TYR A 32 -6.79 -1.60 9.73
N SER A 33 -5.52 -1.92 9.91
CA SER A 33 -5.05 -2.86 10.93
C SER A 33 -3.68 -2.49 11.41
N CYS A 34 -3.38 -2.77 12.68
CA CYS A 34 -2.03 -2.65 13.23
C CYS A 34 -1.46 -4.06 13.45
N GLY A 35 -0.23 -4.27 12.98
CA GLY A 35 0.59 -5.39 13.43
C GLY A 35 1.38 -4.99 14.67
N ALA A 36 2.35 -5.82 15.07
CA ALA A 36 3.20 -5.56 16.23
C ALA A 36 3.95 -4.22 16.13
N ASP A 37 4.44 -3.87 14.93
CA ASP A 37 5.39 -2.76 14.76
C ASP A 37 4.82 -1.54 14.03
N SER A 38 3.73 -1.70 13.28
CA SER A 38 3.18 -0.60 12.48
C SER A 38 1.74 -0.83 12.06
N CYS A 39 1.10 0.24 11.58
CA CYS A 39 -0.28 0.21 11.13
C CYS A 39 -0.38 0.43 9.63
N TYR A 40 -1.27 -0.35 9.03
CA TYR A 40 -1.42 -0.48 7.60
C TYR A 40 -2.83 -0.11 7.16
N LEU A 41 -2.90 0.43 5.95
CA LEU A 41 -4.13 0.68 5.23
C LEU A 41 -4.14 -0.21 3.98
N ASP A 42 -5.14 -1.09 3.90
CA ASP A 42 -5.40 -1.89 2.71
C ASP A 42 -6.27 -1.09 1.75
N ILE A 43 -5.78 -0.91 0.53
CA ILE A 43 -6.44 -0.13 -0.52
C ILE A 43 -6.57 -0.96 -1.79
N GLU A 44 -7.71 -0.85 -2.45
CA GLU A 44 -7.97 -1.47 -3.75
C GLU A 44 -7.96 -0.39 -4.83
N LEU A 45 -7.17 -0.57 -5.89
CA LEU A 45 -7.11 0.42 -6.98
C LEU A 45 -8.44 0.46 -7.74
N ALA A 46 -9.09 1.63 -7.81
CA ALA A 46 -10.43 1.73 -8.42
C ALA A 46 -10.41 1.48 -9.94
N ASN A 47 -9.27 1.72 -10.59
CA ASN A 47 -9.10 1.58 -12.04
C ASN A 47 -8.48 0.23 -12.45
N ILE A 48 -8.06 -0.60 -11.49
CA ILE A 48 -7.44 -1.91 -11.75
C ILE A 48 -8.07 -2.94 -10.80
N GLN A 49 -9.00 -3.74 -11.34
CA GLN A 49 -9.70 -4.76 -10.56
C GLN A 49 -8.71 -5.77 -9.96
N ALA A 50 -8.98 -6.20 -8.72
CA ALA A 50 -8.24 -7.23 -8.00
C ALA A 50 -6.78 -6.88 -7.63
N VAL A 51 -6.38 -5.60 -7.69
CA VAL A 51 -5.11 -5.14 -7.13
C VAL A 51 -5.36 -4.44 -5.81
N SER A 52 -5.11 -5.17 -4.72
CA SER A 52 -5.02 -4.63 -3.37
C SER A 52 -3.57 -4.36 -3.00
N ILE A 53 -3.34 -3.25 -2.31
CA ILE A 53 -2.03 -2.82 -1.84
C ILE A 53 -2.14 -2.57 -0.35
N SER A 54 -1.30 -3.24 0.44
CA SER A 54 -1.06 -2.86 1.83
C SER A 54 -0.05 -1.73 1.89
N THR A 55 -0.40 -0.65 2.58
CA THR A 55 0.40 0.58 2.66
C THR A 55 0.56 1.03 4.10
N PHE A 56 1.66 1.71 4.44
CA PHE A 56 1.72 2.41 5.72
C PHE A 56 0.69 3.54 5.76
N CYS A 57 0.09 3.74 6.94
CA CYS A 57 -0.85 4.82 7.13
C CYS A 57 -0.14 6.10 7.65
N GLY A 58 0.36 6.92 6.73
CA GLY A 58 1.09 8.16 7.04
C GLY A 58 0.24 9.43 7.14
N ASP A 59 -0.99 9.44 6.61
CA ASP A 59 -1.92 10.57 6.74
C ASP A 59 -2.43 10.69 8.17
N ARG A 60 -1.74 11.49 8.99
CA ARG A 60 -2.02 11.66 10.42
C ARG A 60 -3.50 11.94 10.72
N LYS A 61 -4.21 12.69 9.88
CA LYS A 61 -5.61 13.05 10.16
C LYS A 61 -6.50 11.81 10.09
N TYR A 62 -6.46 11.09 8.99
CA TYR A 62 -7.35 9.94 8.77
C TYR A 62 -6.84 8.69 9.48
N CYS A 63 -5.53 8.47 9.51
CA CYS A 63 -4.93 7.33 10.22
C CYS A 63 -5.20 7.40 11.72
N THR A 64 -5.20 8.59 12.34
CA THR A 64 -5.60 8.73 13.75
C THR A 64 -7.08 8.39 13.95
N GLN A 65 -7.95 8.75 13.01
CA GLN A 65 -9.37 8.40 13.08
C GLN A 65 -9.57 6.88 13.02
N TYR A 66 -8.89 6.21 12.10
CA TYR A 66 -8.97 4.75 11.96
C TYR A 66 -8.33 4.02 13.13
N HIS A 67 -7.22 4.53 13.66
CA HIS A 67 -6.57 3.98 14.84
C HIS A 67 -7.51 3.93 16.04
N LYS A 68 -8.22 5.03 16.33
CA LYS A 68 -9.22 5.08 17.41
C LYS A 68 -10.36 4.06 17.21
N ALA A 69 -10.74 3.82 15.96
CA ALA A 69 -11.77 2.83 15.65
C ALA A 69 -11.24 1.39 15.80
N TYR A 70 -9.98 1.16 15.40
CA TYR A 70 -9.25 -0.09 15.59
C TYR A 70 -9.10 -0.45 17.07
N GLU A 71 -8.63 0.46 17.93
CA GLU A 71 -8.45 0.21 19.38
C GLU A 71 -9.75 -0.29 20.05
N LYS A 72 -10.90 0.20 19.57
CA LYS A 72 -12.22 -0.25 20.05
C LYS A 72 -12.51 -1.69 19.66
N ILE A 73 -12.08 -2.14 18.48
CA ILE A 73 -12.26 -3.52 18.02
C ILE A 73 -11.25 -4.43 18.71
N GLU A 74 -10.00 -4.00 18.82
CA GLU A 74 -8.92 -4.74 19.48
C GLU A 74 -9.24 -5.03 20.94
N SER A 75 -9.70 -4.04 21.69
CA SER A 75 -10.13 -4.24 23.10
C SER A 75 -11.30 -5.22 23.26
N GLN A 76 -12.03 -5.53 22.19
CA GLN A 76 -13.13 -6.51 22.19
C GLN A 76 -12.69 -7.90 21.72
N ALA A 77 -11.52 -8.03 21.09
CA ALA A 77 -11.05 -9.27 20.48
C ALA A 77 -10.42 -10.27 21.49
N GLY A 78 -10.07 -9.83 22.70
CA GLY A 78 -9.44 -10.68 23.72
C GLY A 78 -7.93 -10.90 23.51
N GLU A 79 -7.27 -11.58 24.45
CA GLU A 79 -5.80 -11.63 24.62
C GLU A 79 -5.04 -12.55 23.63
N TYR A 80 -5.73 -13.31 22.79
CA TYR A 80 -5.11 -14.25 21.86
C TYR A 80 -4.97 -13.62 20.47
N HIS A 81 -3.89 -12.88 20.27
CA HIS A 81 -3.47 -12.42 18.95
C HIS A 81 -2.47 -13.41 18.37
N ASP A 82 -2.90 -14.15 17.35
CA ASP A 82 -1.99 -14.71 16.35
C ASP A 82 -1.55 -13.57 15.43
N GLU A 83 -0.27 -13.50 15.08
CA GLU A 83 0.28 -12.48 14.18
C GLU A 83 -0.46 -12.45 12.82
N GLU A 84 -1.09 -13.56 12.42
CA GLU A 84 -1.90 -13.65 11.20
C GLU A 84 -3.34 -13.14 11.38
N ASN A 85 -3.81 -12.92 12.61
CA ASN A 85 -5.22 -12.64 12.94
C ASN A 85 -5.41 -11.36 13.77
N TYR A 86 -4.66 -10.30 13.48
CA TYR A 86 -4.98 -8.98 14.02
C TYR A 86 -6.37 -8.51 13.56
N PRO A 87 -7.17 -7.92 14.45
CA PRO A 87 -8.47 -7.37 14.07
C PRO A 87 -8.31 -6.31 12.98
N LYS A 88 -9.34 -6.16 12.15
CA LYS A 88 -9.38 -5.16 11.08
C LYS A 88 -10.54 -4.21 11.32
N TYR A 89 -10.29 -2.91 11.16
CA TYR A 89 -11.33 -1.91 11.04
C TYR A 89 -11.70 -1.73 9.56
N GLU A 90 -12.90 -2.16 9.20
CA GLU A 90 -13.43 -2.01 7.83
C GLU A 90 -13.87 -0.56 7.56
N ILE A 91 -13.45 0.00 6.42
CA ILE A 91 -13.70 1.40 6.02
C ILE A 91 -14.68 1.49 4.84
N ASP A 92 -14.54 0.58 3.87
CA ASP A 92 -15.27 0.51 2.59
C ASP A 92 -15.67 1.87 1.99
N ARG A 93 -14.66 2.67 1.61
CA ARG A 93 -14.90 4.04 1.13
C ARG A 93 -14.05 4.43 -0.06
N LYS A 94 -14.67 5.05 -1.07
CA LYS A 94 -13.96 5.59 -2.22
C LYS A 94 -13.17 6.85 -1.85
N ALA A 95 -11.90 6.91 -2.25
CA ALA A 95 -11.02 8.02 -1.97
C ALA A 95 -10.01 8.23 -3.10
N LYS A 96 -9.42 9.42 -3.15
CA LYS A 96 -8.16 9.67 -3.85
C LYS A 96 -7.05 9.64 -2.79
N VAL A 97 -5.99 8.88 -3.04
CA VAL A 97 -4.84 8.77 -2.15
C VAL A 97 -3.55 9.18 -2.85
N THR A 98 -2.64 9.80 -2.10
CA THR A 98 -1.25 10.02 -2.54
C THR A 98 -0.35 9.04 -1.82
N LEU A 99 0.33 8.17 -2.56
CA LEU A 99 1.30 7.23 -2.03
C LEU A 99 2.72 7.72 -2.28
N LYS A 100 3.61 7.46 -1.33
CA LYS A 100 5.04 7.69 -1.42
C LYS A 100 5.78 6.39 -1.17
N LEU A 101 6.71 6.03 -2.06
CA LEU A 101 7.57 4.87 -1.88
C LEU A 101 8.62 5.19 -0.81
N VAL A 102 8.57 4.47 0.31
CA VAL A 102 9.48 4.61 1.45
C VAL A 102 10.26 3.31 1.67
N ASN A 103 11.33 3.39 2.47
CA ASN A 103 11.96 2.19 3.00
C ASN A 103 11.15 1.74 4.21
N ASN A 104 10.76 0.47 4.25
CA ASN A 104 10.29 -0.15 5.47
C ASN A 104 11.51 -0.32 6.40
N GLU A 105 11.50 0.34 7.55
CA GLU A 105 12.62 0.31 8.51
C GLU A 105 12.82 -1.07 9.15
N PHE A 106 11.79 -1.94 9.11
CA PHE A 106 11.81 -3.28 9.70
C PHE A 106 12.28 -4.34 8.69
N SER A 107 11.78 -4.33 7.46
CA SER A 107 12.16 -5.32 6.44
C SER A 107 13.29 -4.88 5.51
N GLY A 108 13.59 -3.58 5.46
CA GLY A 108 14.51 -2.99 4.48
C GLY A 108 13.96 -2.93 3.05
N GLU A 109 12.76 -3.48 2.82
CA GLU A 109 12.11 -3.47 1.51
C GLU A 109 11.39 -2.14 1.23
N LYS A 110 11.13 -1.87 -0.05
CA LYS A 110 10.35 -0.70 -0.45
C LYS A 110 8.86 -0.96 -0.24
N MET A 111 8.17 -0.03 0.41
CA MET A 111 6.72 -0.08 0.63
C MET A 111 6.10 1.29 0.36
N TYR A 112 4.83 1.32 -0.01
CA TYR A 112 4.09 2.57 -0.14
C TYR A 112 3.57 3.07 1.21
N GLU A 113 3.71 4.36 1.46
CA GLU A 113 3.08 5.11 2.56
C GLU A 113 1.99 6.02 1.98
N VAL A 114 0.77 5.93 2.52
CA VAL A 114 -0.31 6.87 2.22
C VAL A 114 -0.02 8.18 2.94
N THR A 115 0.25 9.24 2.19
CA THR A 115 0.62 10.56 2.73
C THR A 115 -0.55 11.54 2.75
N ALA A 116 -1.57 11.31 1.92
CA ALA A 116 -2.78 12.11 1.86
C ALA A 116 -3.98 11.27 1.42
N ILE A 117 -5.14 11.49 2.05
CA ILE A 117 -6.43 10.90 1.72
C ILE A 117 -7.45 12.01 1.47
N SER A 118 -8.19 11.91 0.37
CA SER A 118 -9.33 12.78 0.08
C SER A 118 -10.53 11.93 -0.31
N TYR A 119 -11.58 11.92 0.50
CA TYR A 119 -12.79 11.17 0.15
C TYR A 119 -13.45 11.75 -1.10
N ILE A 120 -13.83 10.84 -1.99
CA ILE A 120 -14.62 11.18 -3.17
C ILE A 120 -16.08 11.07 -2.73
N LYS A 121 -16.87 12.14 -2.96
CA LYS A 121 -18.32 12.06 -2.73
C LYS A 121 -18.92 11.12 -3.77
N ASP A 122 -19.78 10.23 -3.30
CA ASP A 122 -20.61 9.39 -4.16
C ASP A 122 -21.55 10.25 -5.02
#